data_AF-A0A5M9JA86-F1
#
_entry.id   AF-A0A5M9JA86-F1
#
_cell.length_a   1.000
_cell.length_b   1.000
_cell.length_c   1.000
_cell.angle_alpha   90.00
_cell.angle_beta   90.00
_cell.angle_gamma   90.00
#
_symmetry.space_group_name_H-M   'P 1'
#
loop_
_entity.id
_entity.type
_entity.pdbx_description
1 polymer ?
#
loop_
_entity_poly.entity_id
_entity_poly.type
_entity_poly.pdbx_seq_one_letter_code
_entity_poly.pdbx_strand_id
1 'polypeptide(L)'
;MPFTASDICKIILAIILPPVGVFLERGCGADFLINILLTILGYIPGIIHALLLSLFRTSITNNNSIRRRITISLRPSPKSIKMPPKANKKGPSVKRKFVIDCKQPANDKIFDTAAFEKFLQDNLKVDGLKSNFGDKVTIAKDGDSIKVETSVNSGHYLKYLTKKFLKKNQLRDWLRVVSTSKGVYELRFFNVVGDDAEEDDE
;
A
#
# COMPACT_ATOMS: atom_id res chain seq x y z
N MET A 1 17.83 60.37 -2.69
CA MET A 1 19.09 59.59 -2.76
C MET A 1 19.05 58.78 -4.04
N PRO A 2 20.09 58.79 -4.89
CA PRO A 2 20.06 58.04 -6.14
C PRO A 2 20.11 56.54 -5.85
N PHE A 3 19.28 55.75 -6.53
CA PHE A 3 19.36 54.28 -6.49
C PHE A 3 20.75 53.85 -6.98
N THR A 4 21.55 53.28 -6.09
CA THR A 4 22.89 52.81 -6.46
C THR A 4 22.78 51.44 -7.13
N ALA A 5 23.71 51.12 -8.03
CA ALA A 5 23.75 49.82 -8.70
C ALA A 5 23.83 48.64 -7.70
N SER A 6 24.32 48.88 -6.48
CA SER A 6 24.35 47.89 -5.40
C SER A 6 22.95 47.46 -4.94
N ASP A 7 21.99 48.38 -4.88
CA ASP A 7 20.63 48.10 -4.41
C ASP A 7 19.86 47.26 -5.45
N ILE A 8 20.10 47.52 -6.74
CA ILE A 8 19.54 46.75 -7.85
C ILE A 8 20.10 45.31 -7.85
N CYS A 9 21.39 45.13 -7.61
CA CYS A 9 22.00 43.80 -7.51
C CYS A 9 21.48 42.99 -6.30
N LYS A 10 21.21 43.63 -5.16
CA LYS A 10 20.61 42.96 -3.99
C LYS A 10 19.18 42.49 -4.26
N ILE A 11 18.38 43.31 -4.94
CA ILE A 11 16.99 42.95 -5.31
C ILE A 11 16.99 41.76 -6.27
N ILE A 12 17.88 41.73 -7.27
CA ILE A 12 17.99 40.62 -8.23
C ILE A 12 18.44 39.32 -7.53
N LEU A 13 19.39 39.40 -6.60
CA LEU A 13 19.85 38.23 -5.83
C LEU A 13 18.80 37.73 -4.82
N ALA A 14 18.00 38.62 -4.22
CA ALA A 14 16.91 38.25 -3.33
C ALA A 14 15.78 37.47 -4.04
N ILE A 15 15.58 37.71 -5.34
CA ILE A 15 14.57 37.01 -6.16
C ILE A 15 15.03 35.59 -6.54
N ILE A 16 16.33 35.39 -6.79
CA ILE A 16 16.90 34.09 -7.23
C ILE A 16 17.26 33.20 -6.04
N LEU A 17 17.69 33.77 -4.92
CA LEU A 17 18.09 33.06 -3.70
C LEU A 17 17.50 33.78 -2.46
N PRO A 18 16.25 33.44 -2.08
CA PRO A 18 15.56 34.06 -0.94
C PRO A 18 16.37 34.09 0.37
N PRO A 19 17.13 33.04 0.75
CA PRO A 19 17.86 33.06 2.02
C PRO A 19 19.15 33.88 1.97
N VAL A 20 19.77 34.06 0.80
CA VAL A 20 21.05 34.81 0.68
C VAL A 20 20.80 36.32 0.63
N GLY A 21 19.69 36.75 0.02
CA GLY A 21 19.31 38.16 0.01
C GLY A 21 19.09 38.74 1.42
N VAL A 22 18.45 37.97 2.29
CA VAL A 22 18.16 38.40 3.68
C VAL A 22 19.40 38.34 4.57
N PHE A 23 20.33 37.42 4.30
CA PHE A 23 21.61 37.33 5.00
C PHE A 23 22.48 38.58 4.84
N LEU A 24 22.48 39.19 3.64
CA LEU A 24 23.30 40.36 3.32
C LEU A 24 22.69 41.70 3.78
N GLU A 25 21.37 41.79 3.98
CA GLU A 25 20.71 43.03 4.41
C GLU A 25 20.54 43.17 5.93
N ARG A 26 20.23 42.09 6.67
CA ARG A 26 19.92 42.17 8.11
C ARG A 26 21.01 41.63 9.04
N GLY A 27 22.08 41.05 8.49
CA GLY A 27 23.14 40.41 9.28
C GLY A 27 22.72 39.09 9.95
N CYS A 28 23.62 38.50 10.76
CA CYS A 28 23.47 37.21 11.43
C CYS A 28 22.60 37.32 12.71
N GLY A 29 21.35 37.76 12.55
CA GLY A 29 20.38 37.96 13.65
C GLY A 29 19.28 36.90 13.70
N ALA A 30 18.39 37.01 14.70
CA ALA A 30 17.23 36.14 14.86
C ALA A 30 16.31 36.15 13.62
N ASP A 31 16.22 37.26 12.90
CA ASP A 31 15.49 37.41 11.63
C ASP A 31 15.95 36.42 10.54
N PHE A 32 17.24 36.08 10.47
CA PHE A 32 17.79 35.14 9.49
C PHE A 32 17.38 33.69 9.82
N LEU A 33 17.43 33.32 11.09
CA LEU A 33 16.96 32.01 11.58
C LEU A 33 15.46 31.85 11.38
N ILE A 34 14.67 32.90 11.61
CA ILE A 34 13.23 32.90 11.38
C ILE A 34 12.92 32.65 9.90
N ASN A 35 13.64 33.28 8.97
CA ASN A 35 13.42 33.09 7.53
C ASN A 35 13.88 31.71 7.02
N ILE A 36 14.96 31.15 7.57
CA ILE A 36 15.36 29.75 7.31
C ILE A 36 14.32 28.78 7.84
N LEU A 37 13.80 29.01 9.05
CA LEU A 37 12.76 28.16 9.62
C LEU A 37 11.47 28.23 8.79
N LEU A 38 11.07 29.44 8.34
CA LEU A 38 9.88 29.64 7.52
C LEU A 38 9.98 28.93 6.16
N THR A 39 11.16 28.99 5.54
CA THR A 39 11.41 28.29 4.27
C THR A 39 11.40 26.78 4.45
N ILE A 40 11.98 26.24 5.52
CA ILE A 40 11.90 24.81 5.86
C ILE A 40 10.45 24.36 6.13
N LEU A 41 9.68 25.15 6.88
CA LEU A 41 8.31 24.80 7.29
C LEU A 41 7.32 24.79 6.11
N GLY A 42 7.51 25.63 5.10
CA GLY A 42 6.64 25.68 3.91
C GLY A 42 7.12 24.83 2.73
N TYR A 43 8.43 24.70 2.53
CA TYR A 43 9.01 24.05 1.35
C TYR A 43 9.00 22.52 1.45
N ILE A 44 9.37 21.98 2.62
CA ILE A 44 9.41 20.54 2.85
C ILE A 44 8.03 19.88 2.65
N PRO A 45 6.93 20.38 3.26
CA PRO A 45 5.62 19.79 3.02
C PRO A 45 5.15 19.95 1.56
N GLY A 46 5.54 21.04 0.88
CA GLY A 46 5.25 21.25 -0.55
C GLY A 46 5.90 20.19 -1.45
N ILE A 47 7.18 19.89 -1.25
CA ILE A 47 7.89 18.85 -2.01
C ILE A 47 7.31 17.47 -1.74
N ILE A 48 7.03 17.14 -0.47
CA ILE A 48 6.47 15.84 -0.10
C ILE A 48 5.09 15.67 -0.74
N HIS A 49 4.24 16.71 -0.74
CA HIS A 49 2.93 16.67 -1.40
C HIS A 49 3.05 16.52 -2.92
N ALA A 50 3.97 17.24 -3.56
CA ALA A 50 4.21 17.15 -5.01
C ALA A 50 4.71 15.76 -5.42
N LEU A 51 5.60 15.15 -4.63
CA LEU A 51 6.11 13.79 -4.85
C LEU A 51 5.02 12.73 -4.60
N LEU A 52 4.20 12.89 -3.55
CA LEU A 52 3.04 12.00 -3.29
C LEU A 52 2.04 12.05 -4.45
N LEU A 53 1.69 13.23 -4.95
CA LEU A 53 0.78 13.38 -6.09
C LEU A 53 1.39 12.81 -7.39
N SER A 54 2.68 13.05 -7.63
CA SER A 54 3.39 12.57 -8.83
C SER A 54 3.50 11.05 -8.88
N LEU A 55 3.89 10.42 -7.76
CA LEU A 55 3.95 8.96 -7.66
C LEU A 55 2.56 8.33 -7.71
N PHE A 56 1.55 8.95 -7.09
CA PHE A 56 0.17 8.48 -7.13
C PHE A 56 -0.44 8.58 -8.54
N ARG A 57 -0.10 9.62 -9.30
CA ARG A 57 -0.62 9.84 -10.67
C ARG A 57 0.08 9.02 -11.75
N THR A 58 1.34 8.66 -11.56
CA THR A 58 2.10 7.81 -12.50
C THR A 58 1.53 6.39 -12.59
N SER A 59 0.83 5.91 -11.56
CA SER A 59 0.24 4.56 -11.55
C SER A 59 -1.12 4.41 -12.29
N ILE A 60 -1.74 5.50 -12.76
CA ILE A 60 -3.07 5.45 -13.43
C ILE A 60 -2.97 5.59 -14.96
N THR A 61 -1.84 6.05 -15.50
CA THR A 61 -1.71 6.39 -16.94
C THR A 61 -0.87 5.39 -17.73
N ASN A 62 -1.10 4.09 -17.59
CA ASN A 62 -0.58 3.12 -18.56
C ASN A 62 -1.45 1.86 -18.66
N ASN A 63 -2.69 2.01 -19.19
CA ASN A 63 -3.42 0.88 -19.80
C ASN A 63 -4.69 1.21 -20.62
N ASN A 64 -4.88 2.43 -21.13
CA ASN A 64 -6.15 2.80 -21.79
C ASN A 64 -6.05 3.29 -23.25
N SER A 65 -4.90 3.18 -23.91
CA SER A 65 -4.75 3.64 -25.30
C SER A 65 -5.15 2.62 -26.37
N ILE A 66 -5.38 1.33 -26.02
CA ILE A 66 -5.75 0.29 -26.99
C ILE A 66 -7.28 0.14 -27.15
N ARG A 67 -8.07 0.51 -26.13
CA ARG A 67 -9.54 0.33 -26.17
C ARG A 67 -10.31 1.38 -26.97
N ARG A 68 -9.66 2.45 -27.46
CA ARG A 68 -10.35 3.55 -28.17
C ARG A 68 -10.47 3.37 -29.69
N ARG A 69 -9.84 2.36 -30.29
CA ARG A 69 -9.81 2.20 -31.75
C ARG A 69 -10.88 1.26 -32.33
N ILE A 70 -11.51 0.41 -31.51
CA ILE A 70 -12.43 -0.64 -32.00
C ILE A 70 -13.91 -0.20 -31.98
N THR A 71 -14.26 0.85 -31.24
CA THR A 71 -15.67 1.28 -31.05
C THR A 71 -16.08 2.51 -31.88
N ILE A 72 -15.53 2.70 -33.08
CA ILE A 72 -15.89 3.84 -33.96
C ILE A 72 -16.68 3.41 -35.21
N SER A 73 -16.83 2.11 -35.53
CA SER A 73 -17.48 1.72 -36.80
C SER A 73 -18.97 1.38 -36.76
N LEU A 74 -19.63 1.25 -35.60
CA LEU A 74 -21.08 0.93 -35.57
C LEU A 74 -21.78 1.64 -34.42
N ARG A 75 -22.26 2.87 -34.65
CA ARG A 75 -23.33 3.47 -33.85
C ARG A 75 -24.42 3.97 -34.80
N PRO A 76 -25.64 3.40 -34.78
CA PRO A 76 -26.79 4.05 -35.36
C PRO A 76 -27.23 5.24 -34.47
N SER A 77 -27.87 6.22 -35.09
CA SER A 77 -28.33 7.47 -34.48
C SER A 77 -29.36 7.24 -33.36
N PRO A 78 -29.31 8.02 -32.25
CA PRO A 78 -30.25 7.84 -31.15
C PRO A 78 -31.60 8.50 -31.49
N LYS A 79 -32.67 7.71 -31.58
CA LYS A 79 -34.05 8.20 -31.48
C LYS A 79 -34.42 8.38 -30.01
N SER A 80 -35.01 9.53 -29.69
CA SER A 80 -35.41 9.96 -28.35
C SER A 80 -36.46 9.01 -27.75
N ILE A 81 -36.11 8.35 -26.63
CA ILE A 81 -37.04 7.61 -25.78
C ILE A 81 -36.99 8.24 -24.39
N LYS A 82 -38.14 8.74 -23.92
CA LYS A 82 -38.32 9.29 -22.56
C LYS A 82 -38.00 8.23 -21.51
N MET A 83 -37.15 8.58 -20.54
CA MET A 83 -36.72 7.69 -19.45
C MET A 83 -37.71 7.72 -18.26
N PRO A 84 -38.11 6.56 -17.70
CA PRO A 84 -38.72 6.48 -16.37
C PRO A 84 -37.67 6.62 -15.26
N PRO A 85 -38.06 6.89 -13.99
CA PRO A 85 -37.11 7.23 -12.92
C PRO A 85 -36.26 6.01 -12.55
N LYS A 86 -34.94 6.12 -12.74
CA LYS A 86 -33.99 5.04 -12.46
C LYS A 86 -33.63 5.02 -10.98
N ALA A 87 -34.23 4.07 -10.25
CA ALA A 87 -33.77 3.65 -8.93
C ALA A 87 -32.28 3.24 -8.96
N ASN A 88 -31.52 3.70 -7.97
CA ASN A 88 -30.09 3.44 -7.82
C ASN A 88 -29.83 2.00 -7.34
N LYS A 89 -29.87 1.02 -8.25
CA LYS A 89 -29.43 -0.36 -7.95
C LYS A 89 -27.89 -0.42 -7.97
N LYS A 90 -27.27 -0.34 -6.78
CA LYS A 90 -25.85 -0.68 -6.58
C LYS A 90 -25.64 -2.15 -7.00
N GLY A 91 -24.75 -2.39 -7.96
CA GLY A 91 -24.39 -3.74 -8.39
C GLY A 91 -23.71 -4.55 -7.28
N PRO A 92 -23.72 -5.89 -7.34
CA PRO A 92 -23.18 -6.74 -6.29
C PRO A 92 -21.68 -6.51 -6.09
N SER A 93 -21.26 -6.32 -4.83
CA SER A 93 -19.87 -6.17 -4.43
C SER A 93 -19.08 -7.45 -4.78
N VAL A 94 -18.06 -7.35 -5.64
CA VAL A 94 -17.25 -8.49 -6.05
C VAL A 94 -16.51 -9.07 -4.84
N LYS A 95 -16.90 -10.28 -4.41
CA LYS A 95 -16.24 -11.03 -3.33
C LYS A 95 -15.02 -11.75 -3.90
N ARG A 96 -13.85 -11.57 -3.28
CA ARG A 96 -12.60 -12.26 -3.64
C ARG A 96 -12.34 -13.38 -2.65
N LYS A 97 -12.02 -14.56 -3.19
CA LYS A 97 -11.72 -15.76 -2.40
C LYS A 97 -10.22 -15.89 -2.25
N PHE A 98 -9.77 -16.08 -1.02
CA PHE A 98 -8.39 -16.35 -0.68
C PHE A 98 -8.31 -17.70 0.02
N VAL A 99 -7.28 -18.48 -0.31
CA VAL A 99 -7.02 -19.79 0.30
C VAL A 99 -5.63 -19.76 0.89
N ILE A 100 -5.51 -20.20 2.14
CA ILE A 100 -4.25 -20.40 2.83
C ILE A 100 -4.15 -21.89 3.13
N ASP A 101 -3.28 -22.59 2.41
CA ASP A 101 -3.03 -24.00 2.60
C ASP A 101 -1.97 -24.21 3.68
N CYS A 102 -2.37 -24.88 4.77
CA CYS A 102 -1.52 -25.22 5.90
C CYS A 102 -1.24 -26.73 5.99
N LYS A 103 -1.54 -27.50 4.94
CA LYS A 103 -1.46 -28.97 4.90
C LYS A 103 -0.13 -29.53 5.35
N GLN A 104 0.98 -29.04 4.79
CA GLN A 104 2.32 -29.56 5.11
C GLN A 104 2.62 -29.46 6.62
N PRO A 105 2.58 -28.26 7.24
CA PRO A 105 2.89 -28.15 8.68
C PRO A 105 1.77 -28.61 9.62
N ALA A 106 0.52 -28.72 9.15
CA ALA A 106 -0.58 -29.23 9.96
C ALA A 106 -0.49 -30.75 10.15
N ASN A 107 -0.14 -31.49 9.09
CA ASN A 107 0.07 -32.94 9.16
C ASN A 107 1.20 -33.30 10.12
N ASP A 108 2.27 -32.50 10.13
CA ASP A 108 3.42 -32.68 11.04
C ASP A 108 3.13 -32.21 12.48
N LYS A 109 1.90 -31.75 12.76
CA LYS A 109 1.46 -31.19 14.06
C LYS A 109 2.26 -29.98 14.54
N ILE A 110 2.98 -29.30 13.64
CA ILE A 110 3.76 -28.09 13.94
C ILE A 110 2.85 -26.85 13.93
N PHE A 111 1.76 -26.90 13.17
CA PHE A 111 0.83 -25.77 13.00
C PHE A 111 -0.59 -26.11 13.46
N ASP A 112 -1.12 -25.32 14.39
CA ASP A 112 -2.51 -25.45 14.84
C ASP A 112 -3.45 -24.56 14.00
N THR A 113 -4.22 -25.20 13.13
CA THR A 113 -5.24 -24.57 12.27
C THR A 113 -6.36 -23.92 13.09
N ALA A 114 -6.75 -24.47 14.24
CA ALA A 114 -7.83 -23.93 15.06
C ALA A 114 -7.41 -22.64 15.80
N ALA A 115 -6.19 -22.61 16.35
CA ALA A 115 -5.63 -21.37 16.91
C ALA A 115 -5.45 -20.28 15.85
N PHE A 116 -5.07 -20.67 14.63
CA PHE A 116 -4.90 -19.71 13.54
C PHE A 116 -6.24 -19.11 13.09
N GLU A 117 -7.32 -19.89 13.04
CA GLU A 117 -8.67 -19.39 12.74
C GLU A 117 -9.12 -18.32 13.75
N LYS A 118 -8.97 -18.60 15.06
CA LYS A 118 -9.27 -17.62 16.12
C LYS A 118 -8.42 -16.37 15.98
N PHE A 119 -7.12 -16.53 15.71
CA PHE A 119 -6.21 -15.40 15.51
C PHE A 119 -6.65 -14.48 14.37
N LEU A 120 -7.15 -15.05 13.26
CA LEU A 120 -7.67 -14.27 12.15
C LEU A 120 -8.95 -13.52 12.55
N GLN A 121 -9.87 -14.13 13.28
CA GLN A 121 -11.05 -13.43 13.80
C GLN A 121 -10.69 -12.26 14.72
N ASP A 122 -9.62 -12.36 15.51
CA ASP A 122 -9.23 -11.29 16.44
C ASP A 122 -8.42 -10.16 15.78
N ASN A 123 -7.66 -10.47 14.73
CA ASN A 123 -6.66 -9.56 14.17
C ASN A 123 -7.01 -9.01 12.80
N LEU A 124 -8.01 -9.60 12.12
CA LEU A 124 -8.48 -9.09 10.85
C LEU A 124 -9.32 -7.83 11.09
N LYS A 125 -8.91 -6.75 10.41
CA LYS A 125 -9.58 -5.47 10.47
C LYS A 125 -10.36 -5.21 9.20
N VAL A 126 -11.58 -4.69 9.36
CA VAL A 126 -12.42 -4.16 8.28
C VAL A 126 -12.77 -2.73 8.65
N ASP A 127 -12.51 -1.78 7.74
CA ASP A 127 -12.75 -0.35 7.97
C ASP A 127 -12.08 0.22 9.24
N GLY A 128 -10.91 -0.34 9.60
CA GLY A 128 -10.11 0.10 10.76
C GLY A 128 -10.47 -0.57 12.09
N LEU A 129 -11.63 -1.22 12.17
CA LEU A 129 -12.13 -1.91 13.36
C LEU A 129 -11.85 -3.42 13.28
N LYS A 130 -11.57 -4.02 14.45
CA LYS A 130 -11.47 -5.48 14.60
C LYS A 130 -12.85 -6.07 14.88
N SER A 131 -13.06 -7.35 14.57
CA SER A 131 -14.28 -8.11 14.92
C SER A 131 -15.60 -7.64 14.27
N ASN A 132 -15.57 -6.68 13.34
CA ASN A 132 -16.76 -6.21 12.63
C ASN A 132 -16.87 -6.84 11.22
N PHE A 133 -17.16 -8.15 11.16
CA PHE A 133 -17.07 -8.91 9.90
C PHE A 133 -18.32 -8.83 9.00
N GLY A 134 -19.52 -8.67 9.59
CA GLY A 134 -20.79 -8.58 8.85
C GLY A 134 -20.87 -9.54 7.65
N ASP A 135 -21.38 -9.06 6.51
CA ASP A 135 -21.38 -9.81 5.25
C ASP A 135 -20.12 -9.62 4.39
N LYS A 136 -19.15 -8.86 4.92
CA LYS A 136 -17.97 -8.42 4.16
C LYS A 136 -16.84 -9.44 4.18
N VAL A 137 -16.76 -10.23 5.25
CA VAL A 137 -15.72 -11.23 5.47
C VAL A 137 -16.33 -12.52 6.02
N THR A 138 -15.99 -13.62 5.38
CA THR A 138 -16.29 -14.98 5.87
C THR A 138 -14.98 -15.76 5.94
N ILE A 139 -14.73 -16.37 7.10
CA ILE A 139 -13.58 -17.23 7.36
C ILE A 139 -14.16 -18.62 7.58
N ALA A 140 -13.71 -19.59 6.81
CA ALA A 140 -14.13 -20.98 6.91
C ALA A 140 -12.90 -21.89 6.94
N LYS A 141 -12.92 -22.85 7.87
CA LYS A 141 -11.95 -23.94 7.93
C LYS A 141 -12.42 -25.07 7.00
N ASP A 142 -11.54 -25.50 6.10
CA ASP A 142 -11.74 -26.64 5.21
C ASP A 142 -10.59 -27.64 5.42
N GLY A 143 -10.70 -28.47 6.45
CA GLY A 143 -9.62 -29.35 6.90
C GLY A 143 -8.40 -28.56 7.36
N ASP A 144 -7.28 -28.74 6.65
CA ASP A 144 -6.00 -28.06 6.91
C ASP A 144 -5.79 -26.80 6.04
N SER A 145 -6.82 -26.39 5.32
CA SER A 145 -6.85 -25.15 4.55
C SER A 145 -7.80 -24.14 5.21
N ILE A 146 -7.39 -22.88 5.28
CA ILE A 146 -8.29 -21.78 5.69
C ILE A 146 -8.71 -21.01 4.46
N LYS A 147 -10.02 -20.97 4.21
CA LYS A 147 -10.65 -20.19 3.15
C LYS A 147 -11.17 -18.88 3.73
N VAL A 148 -10.77 -17.77 3.12
CA VAL A 148 -11.16 -16.42 3.53
C VAL A 148 -11.77 -15.72 2.33
N GLU A 149 -13.09 -15.56 2.33
CA GLU A 149 -13.77 -14.78 1.30
C GLU A 149 -14.01 -13.36 1.82
N THR A 150 -13.50 -12.35 1.10
CA THR A 150 -13.60 -10.95 1.50
C THR A 150 -13.93 -10.07 0.31
N SER A 151 -14.78 -9.05 0.52
CA SER A 151 -15.00 -8.02 -0.49
C SER A 151 -13.95 -6.90 -0.42
N VAL A 152 -13.57 -6.52 0.80
CA VAL A 152 -12.76 -5.31 1.06
C VAL A 152 -11.27 -5.63 1.11
N ASN A 153 -10.88 -6.82 1.58
CA ASN A 153 -9.50 -7.10 1.94
C ASN A 153 -8.66 -7.66 0.78
N SER A 154 -7.35 -7.45 0.83
CA SER A 154 -6.38 -7.95 -0.15
C SER A 154 -5.62 -9.17 0.41
N GLY A 155 -5.14 -10.03 -0.49
CA GLY A 155 -4.32 -11.18 -0.10
C GLY A 155 -3.00 -10.79 0.58
N HIS A 156 -2.48 -9.59 0.33
CA HIS A 156 -1.31 -9.06 1.03
C HIS A 156 -1.53 -8.93 2.54
N TYR A 157 -2.71 -8.48 2.98
CA TYR A 157 -3.00 -8.36 4.40
C TYR A 157 -3.10 -9.74 5.07
N LEU A 158 -3.71 -10.73 4.39
CA LEU A 158 -3.74 -12.12 4.86
C LEU A 158 -2.33 -12.73 4.95
N LYS A 159 -1.46 -12.46 3.97
CA LYS A 159 -0.04 -12.85 4.01
C LYS A 159 0.72 -12.18 5.17
N TYR A 160 0.38 -10.95 5.50
CA TYR A 160 0.95 -10.26 6.65
C TYR A 160 0.49 -10.91 7.97
N LEU A 161 -0.81 -11.18 8.13
CA LEU A 161 -1.37 -11.78 9.34
C LEU A 161 -0.83 -13.21 9.58
N THR A 162 -0.73 -14.03 8.54
CA THR A 162 -0.08 -15.35 8.63
C THR A 162 1.37 -15.24 9.13
N LYS A 163 2.18 -14.36 8.53
CA LYS A 163 3.56 -14.13 9.00
C LYS A 163 3.62 -13.62 10.44
N LYS A 164 2.65 -12.82 10.86
CA LYS A 164 2.55 -12.30 12.24
C LYS A 164 2.23 -13.42 13.23
N PHE A 165 1.30 -14.31 12.89
CA PHE A 165 1.00 -15.50 13.67
C PHE A 165 2.22 -16.43 13.81
N LEU A 166 2.90 -16.71 12.70
CA LEU A 166 4.11 -17.53 12.70
C LEU A 166 5.21 -16.94 13.59
N LYS A 167 5.38 -15.61 13.64
CA LYS A 167 6.37 -14.99 14.52
C LYS A 167 5.99 -15.11 15.99
N LYS A 168 4.70 -14.96 16.31
CA LYS A 168 4.19 -15.09 17.68
C LYS A 168 4.41 -16.51 18.24
N ASN A 169 4.32 -17.51 17.37
CA ASN A 169 4.51 -18.92 17.74
C ASN A 169 5.93 -19.43 17.43
N GLN A 170 6.89 -18.54 17.15
CA GLN A 170 8.30 -18.90 16.87
C GLN A 170 8.52 -19.83 15.65
N LEU A 171 7.54 -19.98 14.76
CA LEU A 171 7.61 -20.85 13.57
C LEU A 171 8.28 -20.18 12.35
N ARG A 172 8.83 -18.98 12.52
CA ARG A 172 9.32 -18.15 11.40
C ARG A 172 10.63 -18.63 10.79
N ASP A 173 11.37 -19.44 11.53
CA ASP A 173 12.67 -19.94 11.11
C ASP A 173 12.53 -21.23 10.31
N TRP A 174 11.41 -21.96 10.49
CA TRP A 174 11.12 -23.19 9.75
C TRP A 174 10.15 -22.98 8.59
N LEU A 175 9.18 -22.06 8.73
CA LEU A 175 8.10 -21.89 7.76
C LEU A 175 8.12 -20.52 7.07
N ARG A 176 7.91 -20.54 5.75
CA ARG A 176 7.69 -19.37 4.90
C ARG A 176 6.32 -19.40 4.22
N VAL A 177 5.73 -18.22 4.08
CA VAL A 177 4.46 -18.03 3.34
C VAL A 177 4.77 -17.69 1.88
N VAL A 178 4.43 -18.59 0.96
CA VAL A 178 4.63 -18.45 -0.49
C VAL A 178 3.28 -18.24 -1.18
N SER A 179 3.25 -17.45 -2.26
CA SER A 179 2.06 -17.32 -3.10
C SER A 179 2.22 -18.26 -4.28
N THR A 180 1.35 -19.26 -4.40
CA THR A 180 1.42 -20.24 -5.50
C THR A 180 0.65 -19.74 -6.71
N SER A 181 -0.50 -19.11 -6.48
CA SER A 181 -1.37 -18.56 -7.53
C SER A 181 -2.08 -17.32 -7.00
N LYS A 182 -2.78 -16.60 -7.89
CA LYS A 182 -3.55 -15.42 -7.49
C LYS A 182 -4.61 -15.82 -6.46
N GLY A 183 -4.43 -15.35 -5.23
CA GLY A 183 -5.34 -15.62 -4.12
C GLY A 183 -5.06 -16.92 -3.35
N VAL A 184 -4.05 -17.69 -3.74
CA VAL A 184 -3.66 -18.94 -3.05
C VAL A 184 -2.28 -18.76 -2.42
N TYR A 185 -2.22 -19.01 -1.12
CA TYR A 185 -1.03 -18.95 -0.29
C TYR A 185 -0.77 -20.31 0.33
N GLU A 186 0.50 -20.68 0.44
CA GLU A 186 0.93 -21.96 0.99
C GLU A 186 2.03 -21.73 2.04
N LEU A 187 1.99 -22.50 3.12
CA LEU A 187 3.10 -22.61 4.07
C LEU A 187 4.09 -23.66 3.56
N ARG A 188 5.33 -23.25 3.35
CA ARG A 188 6.42 -24.14 2.92
C ARG A 188 7.55 -24.12 3.94
N PHE A 189 8.20 -25.26 4.12
CA PHE A 189 9.44 -25.31 4.88
C PHE A 189 10.56 -24.55 4.15
N PHE A 190 11.50 -24.02 4.92
CA PHE A 190 12.80 -23.65 4.37
C PHE A 190 13.56 -24.94 4.05
N ASN A 191 14.24 -24.95 2.90
CA ASN A 191 15.20 -26.00 2.61
C ASN A 191 16.39 -25.77 3.54
N VAL A 192 16.48 -26.56 4.60
CA VAL A 192 17.67 -26.66 5.45
C VAL A 192 18.64 -27.59 4.72
N VAL A 193 19.16 -27.15 3.57
CA VAL A 193 20.32 -27.82 2.98
C VAL A 193 21.51 -27.11 3.64
N GLY A 194 22.22 -27.86 4.48
CA GLY A 194 23.06 -27.36 5.56
C GLY A 194 24.19 -26.42 5.14
N ASP A 195 24.35 -25.37 5.94
CA ASP A 195 25.60 -24.62 6.11
C ASP A 195 26.42 -25.20 7.28
N ASP A 196 26.16 -26.44 7.71
CA ASP A 196 26.96 -27.19 8.69
C ASP A 196 27.89 -28.21 7.98
N ALA A 197 28.41 -27.85 6.80
CA ALA A 197 29.51 -28.58 6.18
C ALA A 197 30.77 -27.70 6.29
N GLU A 198 31.63 -28.10 7.23
CA GLU A 198 33.04 -27.75 7.39
C GLU A 198 33.41 -26.73 8.48
N GLU A 199 33.05 -27.06 9.72
CA GLU A 199 34.03 -27.06 10.82
C GLU A 199 34.19 -28.53 11.25
N ASP A 200 35.22 -29.22 10.76
CA ASP A 200 35.96 -30.25 11.50
C ASP A 200 37.15 -30.72 10.63
N ASP A 201 38.36 -30.40 11.13
CA ASP A 201 39.63 -31.12 10.99
C ASP A 201 40.35 -31.23 9.62
N GLU A 202 41.27 -30.28 9.33
CA GLU A 202 42.76 -30.44 9.36
C GLU A 202 43.49 -29.33 8.57
#